data_AF-A0A1G0RGE9-F1
#
_entry.id   AF-A0A1G0RGE9-F1
#
_cell.length_a   1.000
_cell.length_b   1.000
_cell.length_c   1.000
_cell.angle_alpha   90.00
_cell.angle_beta   90.00
_cell.angle_gamma   90.00
#
_symmetry.space_group_name_H-M   'P 1'
#
loop_
_entity.id
_entity.type
_entity.pdbx_description
1 polymer ?
#
loop_
_entity_poly.entity_id
_entity_poly.type
_entity_poly.pdbx_seq_one_letter_code
_entity_poly.pdbx_strand_id
1 'polypeptide(L)'
;MFSLPTPPPFEGMHPLVVHLPIGVLVIVPLFILLAIVFKQNAKNFTLTAAILSWIGTIGAIVAVITGQAAITMVMDHSPELNAVMQDHVALALMTRNLFIVYSIFYTAFTYFLLRDKVKPSLSLILQIVFLVFLGICILGLINTGHLGATIVHHFGVQSIM
;
A
#
# COMPACT_ATOMS: atom_id res chain seq x y z
N MET A 1 -26.57 26.77 5.00
CA MET A 1 -25.87 26.13 6.13
C MET A 1 -25.13 24.92 5.56
N PHE A 2 -23.80 24.86 5.68
CA PHE A 2 -23.03 23.67 5.30
C PHE A 2 -23.11 22.66 6.45
N SER A 3 -23.78 21.53 6.25
CA SER A 3 -23.72 20.39 7.16
C SER A 3 -22.71 19.39 6.62
N LEU A 4 -21.70 19.04 7.43
CA LEU A 4 -20.80 17.95 7.09
C LEU A 4 -21.56 16.62 7.18
N PRO A 5 -21.31 15.67 6.25
CA PRO A 5 -21.85 14.33 6.37
C PRO A 5 -21.30 13.66 7.64
N THR A 6 -22.12 12.85 8.29
CA THR A 6 -21.69 12.01 9.41
C THR A 6 -20.74 10.93 8.88
N PRO A 7 -19.52 10.80 9.42
CA PRO A 7 -18.62 9.74 9.00
C PRO A 7 -19.22 8.36 9.33
N PRO A 8 -18.91 7.32 8.54
CA PRO A 8 -19.38 5.97 8.84
C PRO A 8 -18.78 5.48 10.17
N PRO A 9 -19.41 4.46 10.81
CA PRO A 9 -18.80 3.77 11.94
C PRO A 9 -17.47 3.13 11.53
N PHE A 10 -16.64 2.77 12.51
CA PHE A 10 -15.26 2.31 12.28
C PHE A 10 -15.18 1.13 11.30
N GLU A 11 -16.12 0.20 11.40
CA GLU A 11 -16.26 -0.97 10.56
C GLU A 11 -16.67 -0.61 9.10
N GLY A 12 -17.30 0.54 8.90
CA GLY A 12 -17.63 1.10 7.58
C GLY A 12 -16.52 1.97 6.98
N MET A 13 -15.41 2.20 7.68
CA MET A 13 -14.36 3.11 7.20
C MET A 13 -13.45 2.50 6.14
N HIS A 14 -13.39 1.17 6.01
CA HIS A 14 -12.39 0.49 5.17
C HIS A 14 -12.38 1.01 3.71
N PRO A 15 -13.52 1.12 2.99
CA PRO A 15 -13.51 1.63 1.62
C PRO A 15 -13.02 3.07 1.50
N LEU A 16 -13.15 3.90 2.53
CA LEU A 16 -12.60 5.26 2.52
C LEU A 16 -11.09 5.26 2.74
N VAL A 17 -10.63 4.48 3.72
CA VAL A 17 -9.22 4.47 4.15
C VAL A 17 -8.30 3.87 3.10
N VAL A 18 -8.73 2.87 2.34
CA VAL A 18 -7.87 2.15 1.37
C VAL A 18 -7.36 3.02 0.21
N HIS A 19 -8.05 4.12 -0.14
CA HIS A 19 -7.67 4.93 -1.29
C HIS A 19 -6.33 5.65 -1.11
N LEU A 20 -6.06 6.13 0.11
CA LEU A 20 -4.82 6.82 0.43
C LEU A 20 -3.58 5.92 0.22
N PRO A 21 -3.45 4.73 0.86
CA PRO A 21 -2.30 3.87 0.64
C PRO A 21 -2.20 3.39 -0.81
N ILE A 22 -3.31 3.14 -1.51
CA ILE A 22 -3.27 2.78 -2.93
C ILE A 22 -2.61 3.87 -3.76
N GLY A 23 -3.11 5.11 -3.66
CA GLY A 23 -2.59 6.23 -4.44
C GLY A 23 -1.13 6.55 -4.11
N VAL A 24 -0.77 6.55 -2.82
CA VAL A 24 0.59 6.89 -2.37
C VAL A 24 1.59 5.79 -2.74
N LEU A 25 1.27 4.51 -2.56
CA LEU A 25 2.22 3.43 -2.85
C LEU A 25 2.49 3.27 -4.35
N VAL A 26 1.47 3.50 -5.20
CA VAL A 26 1.61 3.43 -6.66
C VAL A 26 2.45 4.57 -7.23
N ILE A 27 2.61 5.69 -6.52
CA ILE A 27 3.44 6.81 -6.96
C ILE A 27 4.93 6.67 -6.58
N VAL A 28 5.27 5.79 -5.63
CA VAL A 28 6.66 5.56 -5.20
C VAL A 28 7.62 5.19 -6.36
N PRO A 29 7.26 4.32 -7.33
CA PRO A 29 8.12 3.98 -8.46
C PRO A 29 8.58 5.21 -9.26
N LEU A 30 7.73 6.23 -9.39
CA LEU A 30 8.07 7.47 -10.07
C LEU A 30 9.29 8.14 -9.40
N PHE A 31 9.29 8.24 -8.08
CA PHE A 31 10.41 8.88 -7.35
C PHE A 31 11.70 8.06 -7.42
N ILE A 32 11.61 6.73 -7.47
CA ILE A 32 12.78 5.86 -7.71
C ILE A 32 13.35 6.10 -9.11
N LEU A 33 12.47 6.16 -10.13
CA LEU A 33 12.88 6.45 -11.51
C LEU A 33 13.51 7.84 -11.63
N LEU A 34 12.93 8.85 -10.98
CA LEU A 34 13.51 10.20 -10.91
C LEU A 34 14.89 10.19 -10.25
N ALA A 35 15.11 9.39 -9.20
CA ALA A 35 16.42 9.24 -8.58
C ALA A 35 17.47 8.62 -9.51
N ILE A 36 17.06 7.69 -10.38
CA ILE A 36 17.92 7.05 -11.38
C ILE A 36 18.28 8.03 -12.51
N VAL A 37 17.29 8.76 -13.04
CA VAL A 37 17.44 9.65 -14.19
C VAL A 37 18.16 10.95 -13.81
N PHE A 38 17.76 11.59 -12.71
CA PHE A 38 18.24 12.90 -12.28
C PHE A 38 19.30 12.79 -11.18
N LYS A 39 20.49 12.31 -11.55
CA LYS A 39 21.58 11.97 -10.60
C LYS A 39 21.96 13.09 -9.62
N GLN A 40 21.87 14.35 -10.04
CA GLN A 40 22.16 15.51 -9.19
C GLN A 40 21.24 15.60 -7.97
N ASN A 41 19.98 15.17 -8.13
CA ASN A 41 18.94 15.21 -7.10
C ASN A 41 18.59 13.81 -6.57
N ALA A 42 19.39 12.78 -6.89
CA ALA A 42 19.09 11.39 -6.59
C ALA A 42 18.82 11.15 -5.09
N LYS A 43 19.59 11.78 -4.20
CA LYS A 43 19.40 11.69 -2.75
C LYS A 43 18.03 12.21 -2.31
N ASN A 44 17.59 13.35 -2.85
CA ASN A 44 16.30 13.95 -2.51
C ASN A 44 15.16 13.08 -3.00
N PHE A 45 15.22 12.60 -4.24
CA PHE A 45 14.20 11.70 -4.78
C PHE A 45 14.14 10.36 -4.05
N THR A 46 15.29 9.81 -3.64
CA THR A 46 15.37 8.59 -2.82
C THR A 46 14.73 8.80 -1.45
N LEU A 47 15.02 9.94 -0.80
CA LEU A 47 14.40 10.31 0.47
C LEU A 47 12.89 10.49 0.34
N THR A 48 12.42 11.16 -0.71
CA THR A 48 10.98 11.30 -0.98
C THR A 48 10.31 9.95 -1.20
N ALA A 49 10.91 9.06 -1.99
CA ALA A 49 10.42 7.69 -2.17
C ALA A 49 10.32 6.94 -0.83
N ALA A 50 11.30 7.08 0.06
CA ALA A 50 11.28 6.44 1.38
C ALA A 50 10.17 6.99 2.28
N ILE A 51 9.97 8.32 2.31
CA ILE A 51 8.89 8.96 3.08
C ILE A 51 7.52 8.50 2.57
N LEU A 52 7.31 8.54 1.25
CA LEU A 52 6.04 8.10 0.64
C LEU A 52 5.78 6.61 0.89
N SER A 53 6.82 5.78 0.85
CA SER A 53 6.71 4.36 1.17
C SER A 53 6.18 4.14 2.59
N TRP A 54 6.66 4.91 3.57
CA TRP A 54 6.17 4.85 4.94
C TRP A 54 4.75 5.40 5.10
N ILE A 55 4.42 6.53 4.48
CA ILE A 55 3.05 7.07 4.50
C ILE A 55 2.06 6.03 3.96
N GLY A 56 2.38 5.45 2.80
CA GLY A 56 1.57 4.40 2.19
C GLY A 56 1.51 3.12 3.03
N THR A 57 2.62 2.70 3.62
CA THR A 57 2.68 1.50 4.48
C THR A 57 1.85 1.65 5.74
N ILE A 58 1.93 2.81 6.41
CA ILE A 58 1.09 3.13 7.56
C ILE A 58 -0.37 3.14 7.15
N GLY A 59 -0.70 3.76 6.01
CA GLY A 59 -2.05 3.69 5.45
C GLY A 59 -2.52 2.25 5.19
N ALA A 60 -1.66 1.37 4.68
CA ALA A 60 -1.98 -0.04 4.44
C ALA A 60 -2.20 -0.80 5.76
N ILE A 61 -1.46 -0.48 6.83
CA ILE A 61 -1.71 -1.02 8.17
C ILE A 61 -3.11 -0.60 8.65
N VAL A 62 -3.46 0.68 8.55
CA VAL A 62 -4.78 1.17 8.96
C VAL A 62 -5.90 0.58 8.10
N ALA A 63 -5.67 0.40 6.79
CA ALA A 63 -6.59 -0.27 5.88
C ALA A 63 -6.87 -1.71 6.30
N VAL A 64 -5.85 -2.47 6.71
CA VAL A 64 -6.03 -3.83 7.22
C VAL A 64 -6.80 -3.85 8.56
N ILE A 65 -6.51 -2.91 9.47
CA ILE A 65 -7.21 -2.83 10.76
C ILE A 65 -8.72 -2.56 10.54
N THR A 66 -9.03 -1.55 9.73
CA THR A 66 -10.42 -1.20 9.38
C THR A 66 -11.10 -2.31 8.57
N GLY A 67 -10.38 -2.99 7.69
CA GLY A 67 -10.90 -4.13 6.92
C GLY A 67 -11.24 -5.33 7.81
N GLN A 68 -10.41 -5.63 8.81
CA GLN A 68 -10.71 -6.69 9.77
C GLN A 68 -11.97 -6.38 10.59
N ALA A 69 -12.18 -5.12 10.95
CA ALA A 69 -13.39 -4.67 11.63
C ALA A 69 -14.63 -4.79 10.73
N ALA A 70 -14.49 -4.61 9.42
CA ALA A 70 -15.59 -4.75 8.45
C ALA A 70 -16.07 -6.20 8.25
N ILE A 71 -15.22 -7.21 8.53
CA ILE A 71 -15.58 -8.63 8.31
C ILE A 71 -16.81 -9.05 9.11
N THR A 72 -16.97 -8.52 10.34
CA THR A 72 -18.11 -8.84 11.21
C THR A 72 -19.46 -8.43 10.61
N MET A 73 -19.46 -7.57 9.60
CA MET A 73 -20.66 -7.09 8.90
C MET A 73 -21.04 -7.95 7.69
N VAL A 74 -20.14 -8.85 7.27
CA VAL A 74 -20.27 -9.60 6.01
C VAL A 74 -20.40 -11.11 6.25
N MET A 75 -20.05 -11.58 7.45
CA MET A 75 -20.30 -12.97 7.85
C MET A 75 -21.80 -13.27 7.73
N ASP A 76 -22.15 -14.35 7.01
CA ASP A 76 -23.50 -14.93 6.82
C ASP A 76 -24.17 -14.74 5.44
N HIS A 77 -23.47 -14.26 4.40
CA HIS A 77 -24.09 -14.13 3.06
C HIS A 77 -24.05 -15.41 2.21
N SER A 78 -22.87 -15.98 1.92
CA SER A 78 -22.72 -17.22 1.13
C SER A 78 -21.33 -17.89 1.28
N PRO A 79 -21.19 -19.21 1.05
CA PRO A 79 -19.89 -19.89 1.04
C PRO A 79 -18.90 -19.31 0.03
N GLU A 80 -19.38 -18.92 -1.16
CA GLU A 80 -18.56 -18.36 -2.23
C GLU A 80 -18.01 -16.98 -1.85
N LEU A 81 -18.83 -16.10 -1.26
CA LEU A 81 -18.36 -14.82 -0.74
C LEU A 81 -17.32 -15.02 0.36
N ASN A 82 -17.56 -15.97 1.27
CA ASN A 82 -16.64 -16.25 2.36
C ASN A 82 -15.27 -16.69 1.83
N ALA A 83 -15.22 -17.50 0.78
CA ALA A 83 -13.95 -17.91 0.16
C ALA A 83 -13.18 -16.69 -0.41
N VAL A 84 -13.84 -15.84 -1.19
CA VAL A 84 -13.23 -14.62 -1.76
C VAL A 84 -12.80 -13.65 -0.65
N MET A 85 -13.58 -13.53 0.43
CA MET A 85 -13.23 -12.73 1.59
C MET A 85 -11.97 -13.24 2.29
N GLN A 86 -11.83 -14.55 2.50
CA GLN A 86 -10.63 -15.13 3.09
C GLN A 86 -9.39 -14.89 2.23
N ASP A 87 -9.50 -15.05 0.91
CA ASP A 87 -8.41 -14.75 -0.03
C ASP A 87 -8.03 -13.26 0.01
N HIS A 88 -9.02 -12.37 0.06
CA HIS A 88 -8.79 -10.93 0.17
C HIS A 88 -8.04 -10.58 1.46
N VAL A 89 -8.45 -11.14 2.60
CA VAL A 89 -7.81 -10.91 3.91
C VAL A 89 -6.38 -11.45 3.91
N ALA A 90 -6.18 -12.68 3.44
CA ALA A 90 -4.86 -13.30 3.38
C ALA A 90 -3.90 -12.46 2.52
N LEU A 91 -4.36 -12.03 1.35
CA LEU A 91 -3.56 -11.24 0.43
C LEU A 91 -3.32 -9.80 0.94
N ALA A 92 -4.29 -9.19 1.63
CA ALA A 92 -4.12 -7.89 2.26
C ALA A 92 -3.05 -7.93 3.37
N LEU A 93 -3.06 -8.97 4.21
CA LEU A 93 -2.04 -9.19 5.24
C LEU A 93 -0.65 -9.40 4.63
N MET A 94 -0.56 -10.23 3.59
CA MET A 94 0.69 -10.46 2.85
C MET A 94 1.21 -9.16 2.21
N THR A 95 0.36 -8.44 1.49
CA THR A 95 0.69 -7.19 0.80
C THR A 95 1.18 -6.13 1.79
N ARG A 96 0.46 -5.93 2.90
CA ARG A 96 0.89 -5.05 4.00
C ARG A 96 2.28 -5.43 4.51
N ASN A 97 2.52 -6.72 4.76
CA ASN A 97 3.82 -7.19 5.27
C ASN A 97 4.95 -6.95 4.26
N LEU A 98 4.71 -7.16 2.97
CA LEU A 98 5.68 -6.86 1.90
C LEU A 98 6.04 -5.37 1.89
N PHE A 99 5.06 -4.47 2.01
CA PHE A 99 5.31 -3.04 2.08
C PHE A 99 6.04 -2.60 3.37
N ILE A 100 5.79 -3.26 4.50
CA ILE A 100 6.57 -3.04 5.74
C ILE A 100 8.03 -3.41 5.51
N VAL A 101 8.28 -4.62 5.00
CA VAL A 101 9.63 -5.12 4.70
C VAL A 101 10.33 -4.20 3.71
N TYR A 102 9.65 -3.84 2.62
CA TYR A 102 10.12 -2.89 1.62
C TYR A 102 10.52 -1.55 2.25
N SER A 103 9.64 -0.94 3.04
CA SER A 103 9.87 0.38 3.65
C SER A 103 11.03 0.39 4.62
N ILE A 104 11.20 -0.67 5.42
CA ILE A 104 12.34 -0.84 6.33
C ILE A 104 13.65 -0.90 5.54
N PHE A 105 13.75 -1.80 4.56
CA PHE A 105 15.00 -1.98 3.81
C PHE A 105 15.31 -0.78 2.90
N TYR A 106 14.30 -0.18 2.27
CA TYR A 106 14.49 1.01 1.45
C TYR A 106 14.94 2.22 2.29
N THR A 107 14.43 2.35 3.51
CA THR A 107 14.88 3.38 4.46
C THR A 107 16.30 3.13 4.94
N ALA A 108 16.68 1.89 5.23
CA ALA A 108 18.05 1.54 5.58
C ALA A 108 19.02 1.91 4.43
N PHE A 109 18.67 1.55 3.19
CA PHE A 109 19.43 1.97 2.01
C PHE A 109 19.52 3.50 1.91
N THR A 110 18.40 4.20 2.04
CA THR A 110 18.32 5.67 1.99
C THR A 110 19.24 6.31 3.03
N TYR A 111 19.24 5.78 4.27
CA TYR A 111 20.10 6.26 5.35
C TYR A 111 21.59 6.17 4.97
N PHE A 112 22.05 5.03 4.46
CA PHE A 112 23.45 4.86 4.04
C PHE A 112 23.80 5.71 2.82
N LEU A 113 22.86 5.90 1.89
CA LEU A 113 23.03 6.75 0.71
C LEU A 113 23.21 8.22 1.12
N LEU A 114 22.39 8.72 2.06
CA LEU A 114 22.48 10.10 2.56
C LEU A 114 23.78 10.38 3.32
N ARG A 115 24.38 9.35 3.91
CA ARG A 115 25.69 9.41 4.61
C ARG A 115 26.89 9.22 3.67
N ASP A 116 26.68 9.20 2.35
CA ASP A 116 27.73 8.97 1.35
C ASP A 116 28.48 7.64 1.54
N LYS A 117 27.82 6.63 2.14
CA LYS A 117 28.39 5.30 2.39
C LYS A 117 28.15 4.32 1.25
N VAL A 118 27.41 4.72 0.21
CA VAL A 118 27.05 3.88 -0.94
C VAL A 118 27.73 4.41 -2.19
N LYS A 119 28.49 3.54 -2.88
CA LYS A 119 29.12 3.88 -4.17
C LYS A 119 28.05 4.16 -5.25
N PRO A 120 28.28 5.06 -6.21
CA PRO A 120 27.29 5.38 -7.25
C PRO A 120 26.78 4.18 -8.06
N SER A 121 27.67 3.25 -8.42
CA SER A 121 27.29 2.02 -9.15
C SER A 121 26.40 1.10 -8.31
N LEU A 122 26.73 0.94 -7.02
CA LEU A 122 25.92 0.16 -6.09
C LEU A 122 24.56 0.83 -5.84
N SER A 123 24.52 2.16 -5.74
CA SER A 123 23.26 2.91 -5.61
C SER A 123 22.31 2.62 -6.77
N LEU A 124 22.81 2.68 -8.02
CA LEU A 124 21.99 2.35 -9.20
C LEU A 124 21.45 0.92 -9.15
N ILE A 125 22.31 -0.06 -8.83
CA ILE A 125 21.91 -1.47 -8.73
C ILE A 125 20.82 -1.64 -7.65
N LEU A 126 21.02 -1.05 -6.47
CA LEU A 126 20.05 -1.12 -5.38
C LEU A 126 18.73 -0.46 -5.75
N GLN A 127 18.73 0.69 -6.43
CA GLN A 127 17.49 1.32 -6.89
C GLN A 127 16.72 0.42 -7.85
N ILE A 128 17.40 -0.28 -8.77
CA ILE A 128 16.76 -1.23 -9.68
C ILE A 128 16.19 -2.43 -8.90
N VAL A 129 16.95 -2.98 -7.94
CA VAL A 129 16.49 -4.09 -7.10
C VAL A 129 15.23 -3.68 -6.30
N PHE A 130 15.25 -2.50 -5.69
CA PHE A 130 14.08 -1.98 -4.99
C PHE A 130 12.91 -1.69 -5.91
N LEU A 131 13.16 -1.18 -7.13
CA LEU A 131 12.09 -0.97 -8.10
C LEU A 131 11.40 -2.28 -8.49
N VAL A 132 12.16 -3.36 -8.69
CA VAL A 132 11.62 -4.70 -8.95
C VAL A 132 10.85 -5.23 -7.75
N PHE A 133 11.40 -5.10 -6.54
CA PHE A 133 10.71 -5.55 -5.33
C PHE A 133 9.41 -4.76 -5.09
N LEU A 134 9.42 -3.45 -5.32
CA LEU A 134 8.23 -2.60 -5.28
C LEU A 134 7.20 -3.04 -6.33
N GLY A 135 7.63 -3.45 -7.53
CA GLY A 135 6.76 -4.04 -8.54
C GLY A 135 6.00 -5.26 -8.02
N ILE A 136 6.68 -6.16 -7.28
CA ILE A 136 6.04 -7.32 -6.63
C ILE A 136 5.01 -6.86 -5.58
N CYS A 137 5.35 -5.84 -4.77
CA CYS A 137 4.44 -5.28 -3.79
C CYS A 137 3.18 -4.67 -4.45
N ILE A 138 3.35 -3.96 -5.57
CA ILE A 138 2.26 -3.37 -6.35
C ILE A 138 1.38 -4.46 -6.99
N LEU A 139 1.96 -5.56 -7.48
CA LEU A 139 1.16 -6.70 -7.95
C LEU A 139 0.30 -7.30 -6.83
N GLY A 140 0.84 -7.42 -5.61
CA GLY A 140 0.06 -7.81 -4.43
C GLY A 140 -1.10 -6.85 -4.15
N LEU A 141 -0.84 -5.55 -4.24
CA LEU A 141 -1.85 -4.49 -4.06
C LEU A 141 -2.96 -4.55 -5.11
N ILE A 142 -2.62 -4.73 -6.38
CA ILE A 142 -3.58 -4.85 -7.49
C ILE A 142 -4.50 -6.06 -7.26
N ASN A 143 -3.93 -7.22 -6.94
CA ASN A 143 -4.70 -8.43 -6.71
C ASN A 143 -5.57 -8.32 -5.44
N THR A 144 -5.06 -7.66 -4.38
CA THR A 144 -5.85 -7.36 -3.17
C THR A 144 -7.06 -6.49 -3.52
N GLY A 145 -6.83 -5.43 -4.30
CA GLY A 145 -7.87 -4.53 -4.78
C GLY A 145 -8.88 -5.22 -5.68
N HIS A 146 -8.44 -6.16 -6.54
CA HIS A 146 -9.34 -6.94 -7.39
C HIS A 146 -10.30 -7.82 -6.59
N LEU A 147 -9.81 -8.51 -5.55
CA LEU A 147 -10.67 -9.28 -4.66
C LEU A 147 -11.63 -8.38 -3.87
N GLY A 148 -11.15 -7.22 -3.39
CA GLY A 148 -12.01 -6.22 -2.75
C GLY A 148 -13.11 -5.69 -3.66
N ALA A 149 -12.77 -5.39 -4.92
CA ALA A 149 -13.72 -4.99 -5.94
C ALA A 149 -14.73 -6.11 -6.26
N THR A 150 -14.30 -7.37 -6.23
CA THR A 150 -15.19 -8.53 -6.41
C THR A 150 -16.22 -8.63 -5.28
N ILE A 151 -15.79 -8.46 -4.03
CA ILE A 151 -16.69 -8.43 -2.85
C ILE A 151 -17.77 -7.36 -3.02
N VAL A 152 -17.41 -6.15 -3.45
CA VAL A 152 -18.34 -5.03 -3.57
C VAL A 152 -19.22 -5.13 -4.83
N HIS A 153 -18.62 -5.39 -6.00
CA HIS A 153 -19.33 -5.28 -7.28
C HIS A 153 -19.98 -6.58 -7.75
N HIS A 154 -19.39 -7.74 -7.45
CA HIS A 154 -19.98 -9.03 -7.82
C HIS A 154 -21.00 -9.45 -6.75
N PHE A 155 -20.59 -9.48 -5.49
CA PHE A 155 -21.44 -9.96 -4.40
C PHE A 155 -22.34 -8.87 -3.78
N GLY A 156 -22.20 -7.61 -4.21
CA GLY A 156 -23.08 -6.52 -3.79
C GLY A 156 -22.89 -6.07 -2.35
N VAL A 157 -21.76 -6.40 -1.71
CA VAL A 157 -21.49 -5.99 -0.33
C VAL A 157 -21.23 -4.48 -0.29
N GLN A 158 -22.07 -3.77 0.45
CA GLN A 158 -21.94 -2.32 0.64
C GLN A 158 -21.39 -2.03 2.04
N SER A 159 -20.55 -1.01 2.15
CA SER A 159 -20.29 -0.40 3.46
C SER A 159 -21.55 0.29 3.94
N ILE A 160 -21.85 0.16 5.24
CA ILE A 160 -23.04 0.77 5.85
C ILE A 160 -23.10 2.27 5.50
N MET A 161 -24.21 2.67 4.88
CA MET A 161 -24.79 4.00 4.98
C MET A 161 -26.23 3.87 5.49
#